data_AF-A0A6P0MFR3-F1
#
_entry.id   AF-A0A6P0MFR3-F1
#
_cell.length_a   1.000
_cell.length_b   1.000
_cell.length_c   1.000
_cell.angle_alpha   90.00
_cell.angle_beta   90.00
_cell.angle_gamma   90.00
#
_symmetry.space_group_name_H-M   'P 1'
#
loop_
_entity.id
_entity.type
_entity.pdbx_description
1 polymer ?
#
loop_
_entity_poly.entity_id
_entity_poly.type
_entity_poly.pdbx_seq_one_letter_code
_entity_poly.pdbx_strand_id
1 'polypeptide(L)'
;MFNHFLTRSIERANKVLPQKKSLQGVLCGFFILFSMFMLTGQTALAGDCSQEGGNVQSGEPVLLFHNPDANDERDLYIGLAGADSPGLPTYYFAKTTSDADLATKHQLNLVTGSAGDISDGSLVEIQILDQSAWDPDDYDENLLGGFGDSKYLYYWTDYDEKTHWIVERPPSSAESGPIQYGEDVLLLNEHYLEYLIPINPVEDPDKLDFLTTEPSASSWKIYQYCSPSAKKLTKQSGYSRSKNLSKDLDQDEKTSIHVSVDITID
;
A
#
# COMPACT_ATOMS: atom_id res chain seq x y z
N MET A 1 -27.70 25.30 -24.39
CA MET A 1 -27.52 26.62 -23.76
C MET A 1 -27.33 26.39 -22.27
N PHE A 2 -26.09 26.21 -21.85
CA PHE A 2 -25.70 26.05 -20.45
C PHE A 2 -25.17 27.39 -19.97
N ASN A 3 -25.80 27.98 -18.96
CA ASN A 3 -25.23 29.06 -18.15
C ASN A 3 -26.10 29.28 -16.91
N HIS A 4 -25.52 28.99 -15.75
CA HIS A 4 -25.65 29.70 -14.46
C HIS A 4 -25.69 28.74 -13.28
N PHE A 5 -24.53 28.46 -12.70
CA PHE A 5 -24.42 28.16 -11.27
C PHE A 5 -23.06 28.63 -10.78
N LEU A 6 -23.02 29.82 -10.19
CA LEU A 6 -21.94 30.31 -9.33
C LEU A 6 -22.45 31.56 -8.60
N THR A 7 -22.85 31.44 -7.34
CA THR A 7 -22.81 32.59 -6.40
C THR A 7 -22.67 32.10 -4.95
N ARG A 8 -21.41 32.04 -4.50
CA ARG A 8 -20.85 32.54 -3.24
C ARG A 8 -21.73 32.53 -1.98
N SER A 9 -21.41 31.61 -1.07
CA SER A 9 -21.70 31.71 0.37
C SER A 9 -20.49 32.27 1.11
N ILE A 10 -20.53 33.55 1.51
CA ILE A 10 -19.69 34.12 2.57
C ILE A 10 -20.56 35.12 3.34
N GLU A 11 -21.27 34.63 4.37
CA GLU A 11 -21.85 35.51 5.40
C GLU A 11 -21.11 35.35 6.72
N ARG A 12 -20.82 36.52 7.28
CA ARG A 12 -19.90 36.79 8.36
C ARG A 12 -20.50 36.40 9.71
N ALA A 13 -19.86 35.49 10.41
CA ALA A 13 -20.06 35.29 11.85
C ALA A 13 -19.26 36.36 12.62
N ASN A 14 -19.89 37.50 12.92
CA ASN A 14 -19.43 38.46 13.92
C ASN A 14 -20.45 38.46 15.07
N LYS A 15 -20.17 37.74 16.16
CA LYS A 15 -20.88 37.97 17.43
C LYS A 15 -20.03 37.62 18.66
N VAL A 16 -19.44 38.68 19.21
CA VAL A 16 -19.43 39.06 20.63
C VAL A 16 -18.94 38.01 21.63
N LEU A 17 -17.67 38.18 22.04
CA LEU A 17 -17.07 37.63 23.26
C LEU A 17 -17.65 38.28 24.53
N PRO A 18 -18.04 37.50 25.56
CA PRO A 18 -18.22 38.05 26.90
C PRO A 18 -16.97 37.89 27.79
N GLN A 19 -16.66 39.04 28.40
CA GLN A 19 -15.81 39.36 29.54
C GLN A 19 -15.11 38.27 30.37
N LYS A 20 -13.80 38.51 30.54
CA LYS A 20 -12.93 38.06 31.64
C LYS A 20 -13.56 38.35 33.01
N LYS A 21 -13.65 37.33 33.86
CA LYS A 21 -13.70 37.48 35.32
C LYS A 21 -12.44 36.90 35.94
N SER A 22 -11.85 37.69 36.83
CA SER A 22 -10.65 37.39 37.60
C SER A 22 -10.85 36.19 38.54
N LEU A 23 -9.88 35.29 38.57
CA LEU A 23 -9.72 34.30 39.62
C LEU A 23 -8.33 34.49 40.25
N GLN A 24 -8.24 35.38 41.23
CA GLN A 24 -7.11 35.46 42.14
C GLN A 24 -7.39 34.56 43.34
N GLY A 25 -6.51 33.57 43.52
CA GLY A 25 -5.97 33.18 44.82
C GLY A 25 -6.86 32.39 45.77
N VAL A 26 -6.75 31.06 45.74
CA VAL A 26 -7.01 30.20 46.91
C VAL A 26 -6.11 28.94 46.83
N LEU A 27 -5.22 28.79 47.82
CA LEU A 27 -4.55 27.57 48.33
C LEU A 27 -3.64 26.79 47.36
N CYS A 28 -2.31 26.76 47.47
CA CYS A 28 -1.46 26.41 48.62
C CYS A 28 -1.87 25.11 49.33
N GLY A 29 -1.19 24.01 48.97
CA GLY A 29 -0.96 22.86 49.85
C GLY A 29 -1.55 21.53 49.40
N PHE A 30 -0.93 20.86 48.41
CA PHE A 30 -0.89 19.39 48.30
C PHE A 30 0.22 19.01 47.30
N PHE A 31 1.47 19.05 47.77
CA PHE A 31 2.66 18.69 46.97
C PHE A 31 3.57 17.75 47.76
N ILE A 32 3.02 16.72 48.40
CA ILE A 32 3.77 15.59 48.95
C ILE A 32 2.89 14.34 48.81
N LEU A 33 3.46 13.25 48.28
CA LEU A 33 2.88 11.94 47.93
C LEU A 33 2.27 11.79 46.52
N PHE A 34 3.10 11.88 45.47
CA PHE A 34 2.89 11.07 44.26
C PHE A 34 4.23 10.88 43.52
N SER A 35 5.16 10.13 44.12
CA SER A 35 6.49 9.89 43.53
C SER A 35 7.00 8.48 43.81
N MET A 36 6.13 7.47 43.68
CA MET A 36 6.53 6.06 43.88
C MET A 36 5.73 5.05 43.03
N PHE A 37 5.24 5.45 41.86
CA PHE A 37 4.57 4.52 40.93
C PHE A 37 4.90 4.86 39.48
N MET A 38 6.17 4.82 39.11
CA MET A 38 6.60 4.75 37.72
C MET A 38 7.96 4.07 37.68
N LEU A 39 8.01 2.74 37.79
CA LEU A 39 9.10 1.94 37.25
C LEU A 39 8.78 0.43 37.24
N THR A 40 7.61 0.04 36.74
CA THR A 40 7.54 -1.24 36.03
C THR A 40 7.68 -0.90 34.56
N GLY A 41 8.92 -0.61 34.15
CA GLY A 41 9.28 -0.66 32.75
C GLY A 41 9.07 -2.08 32.29
N GLN A 42 7.90 -2.36 31.70
CA GLN A 42 7.77 -3.50 30.82
C GLN A 42 8.74 -3.22 29.68
N THR A 43 9.88 -3.91 29.70
CA THR A 43 10.65 -4.13 28.49
C THR A 43 9.72 -4.86 27.55
N ALA A 44 9.05 -4.13 26.65
CA ALA A 44 8.45 -4.71 25.47
C ALA A 44 9.60 -5.41 24.75
N LEU A 45 9.64 -6.74 24.88
CA LEU A 45 10.54 -7.56 24.10
C LEU A 45 10.23 -7.22 22.64
N ALA A 46 11.26 -6.86 21.88
CA ALA A 46 11.16 -6.74 20.43
C ALA A 46 10.57 -8.06 19.93
N GLY A 47 9.28 -8.04 19.58
CA GLY A 47 8.59 -9.22 19.09
C GLY A 47 9.29 -9.68 17.84
N ASP A 48 9.68 -10.95 17.81
CA ASP A 48 10.14 -11.59 16.59
C ASP A 48 8.97 -11.49 15.61
N CYS A 49 9.20 -10.69 14.58
CA CYS A 49 8.15 -10.24 13.69
C CYS A 49 7.90 -11.37 12.70
N SER A 50 7.04 -12.33 13.10
CA SER A 50 6.68 -13.45 12.24
C SER A 50 5.83 -12.90 11.11
N GLN A 51 6.36 -12.92 9.89
CA GLN A 51 5.61 -12.48 8.71
C GLN A 51 4.43 -13.42 8.42
N GLU A 52 4.44 -14.63 8.95
CA GLU A 52 3.38 -15.63 8.79
C GLU A 52 2.77 -16.02 10.13
N GLY A 53 1.46 -16.25 10.13
CA GLY A 53 0.70 -16.64 11.32
C GLY A 53 0.31 -15.44 12.21
N GLY A 54 -0.84 -15.58 12.87
CA GLY A 54 -1.49 -14.48 13.59
C GLY A 54 -2.54 -13.77 12.74
N ASN A 55 -3.49 -13.11 13.41
CA ASN A 55 -4.67 -12.53 12.74
C ASN A 55 -4.34 -11.15 12.19
N VAL A 56 -4.71 -10.89 10.94
CA VAL A 56 -4.61 -9.57 10.34
C VAL A 56 -5.48 -8.59 11.13
N GLN A 57 -4.89 -7.51 11.63
CA GLN A 57 -5.59 -6.48 12.40
C GLN A 57 -5.91 -5.27 11.52
N SER A 58 -7.10 -4.72 11.71
CA SER A 58 -7.49 -3.44 11.11
C SER A 58 -6.62 -2.29 11.60
N GLY A 59 -6.13 -1.47 10.66
CA GLY A 59 -5.32 -0.28 10.93
C GLY A 59 -3.84 -0.54 11.22
N GLU A 60 -3.40 -1.80 11.24
CA GLU A 60 -1.97 -2.13 11.34
C GLU A 60 -1.29 -2.05 9.97
N PRO A 61 -0.02 -1.59 9.90
CA PRO A 61 0.74 -1.55 8.66
C PRO A 61 0.98 -2.96 8.09
N VAL A 62 0.72 -3.11 6.80
CA VAL A 62 0.85 -4.34 6.04
C VAL A 62 1.54 -4.14 4.70
N LEU A 63 1.94 -5.24 4.09
CA LEU A 63 2.30 -5.36 2.69
C LEU A 63 1.29 -6.27 1.99
N LEU A 64 0.77 -5.83 0.83
CA LEU A 64 -0.02 -6.67 -0.06
C LEU A 64 0.89 -7.25 -1.13
N PHE A 65 1.03 -8.56 -1.11
CA PHE A 65 1.91 -9.35 -1.95
C PHE A 65 1.11 -10.13 -2.97
N HIS A 66 1.57 -10.14 -4.21
CA HIS A 66 1.00 -10.93 -5.28
C HIS A 66 2.11 -11.72 -5.97
N ASN A 67 1.84 -12.99 -6.22
CA ASN A 67 2.66 -13.84 -7.05
C ASN A 67 1.78 -14.34 -8.23
N PRO A 68 2.00 -13.82 -9.45
CA PRO A 68 1.11 -14.08 -10.59
C PRO A 68 1.16 -15.53 -11.11
N ASP A 69 2.25 -16.27 -10.87
CA ASP A 69 2.42 -17.66 -11.30
C ASP A 69 3.54 -18.32 -10.49
N ALA A 70 3.40 -19.60 -10.15
CA ALA A 70 4.49 -20.40 -9.60
C ALA A 70 5.76 -20.39 -10.48
N ASN A 71 5.62 -20.07 -11.78
CA ASN A 71 6.74 -19.90 -12.72
C ASN A 71 7.25 -18.46 -12.86
N ASP A 72 6.53 -17.46 -12.36
CA ASP A 72 6.96 -16.07 -12.31
C ASP A 72 7.55 -15.79 -10.92
N GLU A 73 8.87 -15.82 -10.83
CA GLU A 73 9.61 -15.59 -9.58
C GLU A 73 9.55 -14.11 -9.11
N ARG A 74 8.75 -13.27 -9.76
CA ARG A 74 8.57 -11.87 -9.36
C ARG A 74 7.58 -11.78 -8.21
N ASP A 75 8.11 -11.46 -7.05
CA ASP A 75 7.35 -10.93 -5.94
C ASP A 75 6.83 -9.54 -6.31
N LEU A 76 5.51 -9.35 -6.34
CA LEU A 76 4.89 -8.07 -6.67
C LEU A 76 4.19 -7.50 -5.44
N TYR A 77 4.52 -6.25 -5.09
CA TYR A 77 3.91 -5.53 -3.98
C TYR A 77 3.14 -4.33 -4.49
N ILE A 78 1.99 -4.02 -3.90
CA ILE A 78 1.28 -2.76 -4.20
C ILE A 78 2.11 -1.56 -3.74
N GLY A 79 2.14 -0.52 -4.56
CA GLY A 79 2.76 0.76 -4.25
C GLY A 79 2.28 1.87 -5.19
N LEU A 80 3.03 2.96 -5.21
CA LEU A 80 2.70 4.17 -5.96
C LEU A 80 3.41 4.20 -7.32
N ALA A 81 2.69 4.59 -8.37
CA ALA A 81 3.32 4.96 -9.64
C ALA A 81 4.10 6.27 -9.42
N GLY A 82 5.43 6.20 -9.53
CA GLY A 82 6.26 7.39 -9.35
C GLY A 82 5.86 8.53 -10.30
N ALA A 83 6.09 9.77 -9.85
CA ALA A 83 5.80 11.00 -10.59
C ALA A 83 6.44 11.07 -11.99
N ASP A 84 7.45 10.23 -12.25
CA ASP A 84 8.15 10.14 -13.52
C ASP A 84 7.44 9.26 -14.57
N SER A 85 6.27 8.69 -14.27
CA SER A 85 5.47 7.91 -15.24
C SER A 85 4.96 8.85 -16.35
N PRO A 86 5.53 8.82 -17.57
CA PRO A 86 5.20 9.79 -18.59
C PRO A 86 3.77 9.60 -19.09
N GLY A 87 2.95 10.64 -19.03
CA GLY A 87 1.62 10.68 -19.68
C GLY A 87 0.39 10.57 -18.79
N LEU A 88 0.53 10.57 -17.46
CA LEU A 88 -0.61 10.53 -16.52
C LEU A 88 -0.65 11.80 -15.65
N PRO A 89 -1.39 12.85 -16.06
CA PRO A 89 -1.15 14.20 -15.53
C PRO A 89 -1.97 14.63 -14.30
N THR A 90 -2.61 13.74 -13.51
CA THR A 90 -3.47 14.26 -12.42
C THR A 90 -3.74 13.38 -11.20
N TYR A 91 -3.36 12.09 -11.20
CA TYR A 91 -3.79 11.18 -10.14
C TYR A 91 -2.62 10.35 -9.60
N TYR A 92 -2.70 10.01 -8.31
CA TYR A 92 -1.76 9.14 -7.62
C TYR A 92 -2.03 7.67 -7.96
N PHE A 93 -1.70 7.25 -9.18
CA PHE A 93 -1.98 5.90 -9.65
C PHE A 93 -1.26 4.82 -8.84
N ALA A 94 -1.94 3.70 -8.62
CA ALA A 94 -1.37 2.54 -7.96
C ALA A 94 -0.74 1.58 -8.97
N LYS A 95 0.40 1.00 -8.60
CA LYS A 95 1.10 -0.01 -9.38
C LYS A 95 1.68 -1.09 -8.49
N THR A 96 2.08 -2.21 -9.07
CA THR A 96 2.94 -3.17 -8.42
C THR A 96 4.41 -2.77 -8.57
N THR A 97 5.24 -3.28 -7.66
CA THR A 97 6.68 -3.17 -7.70
C THR A 97 7.30 -4.48 -7.24
N SER A 98 8.40 -4.89 -7.87
CA SER A 98 9.23 -6.00 -7.38
C SER A 98 10.38 -5.55 -6.48
N ASP A 99 10.50 -4.23 -6.26
CA ASP A 99 11.46 -3.67 -5.33
C ASP A 99 10.87 -3.65 -3.91
N ALA A 100 11.33 -4.58 -3.07
CA ALA A 100 10.92 -4.68 -1.68
C ALA A 100 11.27 -3.41 -0.85
N ASP A 101 12.33 -2.68 -1.21
CA ASP A 101 12.68 -1.43 -0.51
C ASP A 101 11.66 -0.33 -0.85
N LEU A 102 11.14 -0.30 -2.08
CA LEU A 102 10.02 0.58 -2.44
C LEU A 102 8.70 0.12 -1.80
N ALA A 103 8.44 -1.19 -1.74
CA ALA A 103 7.25 -1.73 -1.09
C ALA A 103 7.21 -1.38 0.41
N THR A 104 8.34 -1.48 1.10
CA THR A 104 8.45 -1.11 2.53
C THR A 104 8.36 0.39 2.77
N LYS A 105 8.60 1.21 1.75
CA LYS A 105 8.30 2.63 1.78
C LYS A 105 6.79 2.86 1.62
N HIS A 106 6.15 2.20 0.66
CA HIS A 106 4.71 2.31 0.36
C HIS A 106 3.84 1.37 1.23
N GLN A 107 4.05 1.41 2.55
CA GLN A 107 3.24 0.65 3.50
C GLN A 107 1.75 0.96 3.33
N LEU A 108 0.93 -0.06 3.55
CA LEU A 108 -0.53 0.06 3.47
C LEU A 108 -1.14 -0.23 4.83
N ASN A 109 -2.34 0.30 5.07
CA ASN A 109 -3.24 -0.13 6.12
C ASN A 109 -4.50 -0.72 5.47
N LEU A 110 -4.99 -1.82 6.03
CA LEU A 110 -6.36 -2.28 5.78
C LEU A 110 -7.22 -1.76 6.92
N VAL A 111 -8.11 -0.81 6.63
CA VAL A 111 -8.91 -0.12 7.65
C VAL A 111 -10.36 -0.57 7.54
N THR A 112 -10.93 -1.00 8.65
CA THR A 112 -12.36 -1.28 8.78
C THR A 112 -13.02 -0.15 9.60
N GLY A 113 -14.36 -0.05 9.53
CA GLY A 113 -15.11 0.90 10.39
C GLY A 113 -15.02 0.62 11.91
N SER A 114 -14.35 -0.46 12.33
CA SER A 114 -14.17 -0.83 13.74
C SER A 114 -12.86 -1.57 13.97
N ALA A 115 -12.11 -1.23 15.02
CA ALA A 115 -10.91 -1.97 15.41
C ALA A 115 -11.17 -3.49 15.61
N GLY A 116 -10.20 -4.33 15.23
CA GLY A 116 -10.22 -5.77 15.44
C GLY A 116 -9.69 -6.57 14.25
N ASP A 117 -9.90 -7.89 14.33
CA ASP A 117 -9.45 -8.86 13.34
C ASP A 117 -10.22 -8.73 12.03
N ILE A 118 -9.50 -8.74 10.91
CA ILE A 118 -10.08 -8.85 9.57
C ILE A 118 -10.47 -10.31 9.33
N SER A 119 -11.69 -10.53 8.86
CA SER A 119 -12.24 -11.85 8.53
C SER A 119 -12.71 -11.91 7.08
N ASP A 120 -12.96 -13.12 6.58
CA ASP A 120 -13.61 -13.33 5.28
C ASP A 120 -14.96 -12.58 5.21
N GLY A 121 -15.16 -11.82 4.12
CA GLY A 121 -16.28 -10.91 3.90
C GLY A 121 -16.15 -9.53 4.56
N SER A 122 -15.01 -9.19 5.17
CA SER A 122 -14.82 -7.87 5.80
C SER A 122 -14.72 -6.77 4.75
N LEU A 123 -15.48 -5.69 4.95
CA LEU A 123 -15.35 -4.46 4.19
C LEU A 123 -14.18 -3.62 4.76
N VAL A 124 -13.22 -3.29 3.91
CA VAL A 124 -12.00 -2.56 4.24
C VAL A 124 -11.76 -1.43 3.26
N GLU A 125 -11.06 -0.39 3.72
CA GLU A 125 -10.38 0.58 2.89
C GLU A 125 -8.89 0.21 2.83
N ILE A 126 -8.28 0.36 1.66
CA ILE A 126 -6.84 0.13 1.49
C ILE A 126 -6.15 1.49 1.46
N GLN A 127 -5.56 1.87 2.58
CA GLN A 127 -4.93 3.17 2.78
C GLN A 127 -3.42 3.09 2.55
N ILE A 128 -2.83 4.00 1.76
CA ILE A 128 -1.37 4.15 1.68
C ILE A 128 -0.84 5.11 2.74
N LEU A 129 0.24 4.69 3.43
CA LEU A 129 0.83 5.45 4.53
C LEU A 129 1.93 6.42 4.09
N ASP A 130 2.65 6.10 3.01
CA ASP A 130 3.67 7.00 2.47
C ASP A 130 3.10 7.90 1.38
N GLN A 131 3.02 9.18 1.72
CA GLN A 131 2.53 10.25 0.87
C GLN A 131 3.66 11.25 0.53
N SER A 132 4.92 10.84 0.69
CA SER A 132 6.08 11.74 0.49
C SER A 132 6.18 12.31 -0.93
N ALA A 133 5.47 11.72 -1.89
CA ALA A 133 5.41 12.18 -3.28
C ALA A 133 4.19 13.07 -3.60
N TRP A 134 3.29 13.30 -2.64
CA TRP A 134 2.05 14.06 -2.86
C TRP A 134 2.21 15.54 -2.56
N ASP A 135 1.35 16.35 -3.18
CA ASP A 135 1.11 17.71 -2.71
C ASP A 135 0.49 17.64 -1.30
N PRO A 136 1.00 18.39 -0.31
CA PRO A 136 0.39 18.48 1.02
C PRO A 136 -1.12 18.79 1.05
N ASP A 137 -1.62 19.49 0.03
CA ASP A 137 -3.04 19.80 -0.07
C ASP A 137 -3.90 18.56 -0.45
N ASP A 138 -3.28 17.48 -0.92
CA ASP A 138 -3.93 16.23 -1.34
C ASP A 138 -3.68 15.06 -0.35
N TYR A 139 -3.22 15.33 0.89
CA TYR A 139 -2.87 14.25 1.84
C TYR A 139 -4.06 13.39 2.31
N ASP A 140 -5.28 13.86 2.11
CA ASP A 140 -6.49 13.08 2.31
C ASP A 140 -6.73 12.08 1.16
N GLU A 141 -6.01 12.19 0.04
CA GLU A 141 -6.15 11.32 -1.13
C GLU A 141 -5.43 9.98 -0.98
N ASN A 142 -5.72 9.23 0.09
CA ASN A 142 -4.93 8.05 0.46
C ASN A 142 -5.58 6.69 0.37
N LEU A 143 -6.79 6.61 -0.17
CA LEU A 143 -7.53 5.37 -0.28
C LEU A 143 -7.47 4.86 -1.72
N LEU A 144 -7.05 3.62 -1.90
CA LEU A 144 -7.05 2.96 -3.20
C LEU A 144 -8.50 2.76 -3.65
N GLY A 145 -8.84 3.27 -4.83
CA GLY A 145 -10.17 3.12 -5.38
C GLY A 145 -10.17 2.81 -6.88
N GLY A 146 -11.30 2.24 -7.32
CA GLY A 146 -11.66 2.18 -8.73
C GLY A 146 -12.50 3.39 -9.10
N PHE A 147 -12.20 4.04 -10.22
CA PHE A 147 -12.97 5.21 -10.66
C PHE A 147 -13.22 5.15 -12.16
N GLY A 148 -14.26 5.86 -12.61
CA GLY A 148 -14.70 5.77 -14.01
C GLY A 148 -15.08 4.34 -14.37
N ASP A 149 -14.34 3.75 -15.30
CA ASP A 149 -14.47 2.37 -15.78
C ASP A 149 -13.56 1.36 -15.05
N SER A 150 -12.97 1.76 -13.90
CA SER A 150 -12.07 0.96 -13.05
C SER A 150 -10.84 0.37 -13.73
N LYS A 151 -10.56 0.79 -14.97
CA LYS A 151 -9.42 0.32 -15.76
C LYS A 151 -8.07 0.69 -15.15
N TYR A 152 -8.01 1.78 -14.40
CA TYR A 152 -6.80 2.21 -13.69
C TYR A 152 -7.17 2.65 -12.29
N LEU A 153 -6.57 2.01 -11.30
CA LEU A 153 -6.78 2.36 -9.90
C LEU A 153 -5.81 3.45 -9.46
N TYR A 154 -6.28 4.32 -8.59
CA TYR A 154 -5.48 5.40 -8.01
C TYR A 154 -5.91 5.67 -6.57
N TYR A 155 -5.04 6.36 -5.83
CA TYR A 155 -5.34 6.83 -4.48
C TYR A 155 -6.15 8.13 -4.55
N TRP A 156 -7.20 8.20 -3.74
CA TRP A 156 -8.10 9.34 -3.66
C TRP A 156 -8.68 9.48 -2.24
N THR A 157 -9.44 10.55 -2.01
CA THR A 157 -10.22 10.70 -0.77
C THR A 157 -11.36 9.68 -0.75
N ASP A 158 -11.95 9.47 0.42
CA ASP A 158 -13.12 8.58 0.57
C ASP A 158 -14.20 8.91 -0.47
N TYR A 159 -14.60 7.87 -1.20
CA TYR A 159 -15.59 7.94 -2.27
C TYR A 159 -16.56 6.74 -2.19
N ASP A 160 -17.02 6.44 -0.97
CA ASP A 160 -18.00 5.39 -0.68
C ASP A 160 -17.54 4.03 -1.26
N GLU A 161 -18.48 3.27 -1.86
CA GLU A 161 -18.29 1.94 -2.46
C GLU A 161 -17.14 1.83 -3.49
N LYS A 162 -16.62 2.95 -4.00
CA LYS A 162 -15.49 2.94 -4.95
C LYS A 162 -14.14 2.74 -4.29
N THR A 163 -14.00 3.21 -3.05
CA THR A 163 -12.79 3.07 -2.22
C THR A 163 -12.88 1.91 -1.23
N HIS A 164 -14.05 1.24 -1.17
CA HIS A 164 -14.24 0.06 -0.34
C HIS A 164 -13.92 -1.25 -1.07
N TRP A 165 -13.32 -2.17 -0.33
CA TRP A 165 -12.90 -3.49 -0.77
C TRP A 165 -13.42 -4.56 0.18
N ILE A 166 -13.86 -5.69 -0.34
CA ILE A 166 -14.25 -6.85 0.44
C ILE A 166 -13.09 -7.84 0.41
N VAL A 167 -12.60 -8.23 1.58
CA VAL A 167 -11.57 -9.27 1.73
C VAL A 167 -12.26 -10.62 1.70
N GLU A 168 -11.96 -11.44 0.70
CA GLU A 168 -12.53 -12.78 0.57
C GLU A 168 -11.44 -13.85 0.61
N ARG A 169 -11.79 -15.03 1.10
CA ARG A 169 -10.96 -16.23 0.87
C ARG A 169 -11.20 -16.79 -0.53
N PRO A 170 -10.19 -17.39 -1.16
CA PRO A 170 -10.40 -18.18 -2.37
C PRO A 170 -11.46 -19.27 -2.11
N PRO A 171 -12.37 -19.56 -3.06
CA PRO A 171 -13.45 -20.55 -2.87
C PRO A 171 -12.98 -21.96 -2.50
N SER A 172 -11.71 -22.29 -2.79
CA SER A 172 -11.07 -23.56 -2.44
C SER A 172 -10.49 -23.61 -1.03
N SER A 173 -10.49 -22.49 -0.29
CA SER A 173 -9.95 -22.43 1.06
C SER A 173 -10.83 -23.24 2.03
N ALA A 174 -10.19 -24.02 2.89
CA ALA A 174 -10.84 -24.73 4.00
C ALA A 174 -10.70 -23.97 5.32
N GLU A 175 -9.99 -22.85 5.33
CA GLU A 175 -9.73 -22.04 6.51
C GLU A 175 -10.99 -21.31 6.98
N SER A 176 -11.07 -21.03 8.28
CA SER A 176 -12.21 -20.35 8.89
C SER A 176 -11.77 -19.43 10.03
N GLY A 177 -12.60 -18.43 10.33
CA GLY A 177 -12.28 -17.41 11.33
C GLY A 177 -11.53 -16.21 10.74
N PRO A 178 -10.75 -15.47 11.56
CA PRO A 178 -9.93 -14.36 11.10
C PRO A 178 -8.99 -14.74 9.96
N ILE A 179 -8.73 -13.80 9.04
CA ILE A 179 -7.69 -13.93 8.03
C ILE A 179 -6.34 -13.91 8.75
N GLN A 180 -5.46 -14.85 8.40
CA GLN A 180 -4.11 -14.90 8.95
C GLN A 180 -3.09 -14.25 8.02
N TYR A 181 -2.02 -13.69 8.57
CA TYR A 181 -0.89 -13.23 7.76
C TYR A 181 -0.28 -14.39 6.95
N GLY A 182 -0.05 -14.16 5.66
CA GLY A 182 0.43 -15.15 4.68
C GLY A 182 -0.68 -15.99 4.01
N GLU A 183 -1.93 -15.90 4.47
CA GLU A 183 -3.08 -16.53 3.82
C GLU A 183 -3.36 -15.89 2.45
N ASP A 184 -3.78 -16.72 1.50
CA ASP A 184 -4.29 -16.24 0.21
C ASP A 184 -5.67 -15.59 0.39
N VAL A 185 -5.82 -14.38 -0.15
CA VAL A 185 -7.06 -13.62 -0.16
C VAL A 185 -7.33 -13.06 -1.55
N LEU A 186 -8.60 -12.76 -1.80
CA LEU A 186 -9.09 -12.00 -2.94
C LEU A 186 -9.58 -10.65 -2.41
N LEU A 187 -9.45 -9.60 -3.22
CA LEU A 187 -9.87 -8.25 -2.86
C LEU A 187 -10.89 -7.79 -3.90
N LEU A 188 -12.17 -7.80 -3.53
CA LEU A 188 -13.30 -7.46 -4.40
C LEU A 188 -13.71 -6.00 -4.18
N ASN A 189 -13.76 -5.17 -5.22
CA ASN A 189 -14.27 -3.81 -5.07
C ASN A 189 -15.80 -3.80 -4.87
N GLU A 190 -16.31 -3.05 -3.90
CA GLU A 190 -17.74 -3.03 -3.55
C GLU A 190 -18.62 -2.48 -4.69
N HIS A 191 -18.19 -1.41 -5.37
CA HIS A 191 -18.95 -0.79 -6.45
C HIS A 191 -18.96 -1.62 -7.74
N TYR A 192 -17.77 -2.04 -8.19
CA TYR A 192 -17.60 -2.68 -9.50
C TYR A 192 -17.91 -4.18 -9.46
N LEU A 193 -17.88 -4.81 -8.29
CA LEU A 193 -17.99 -6.26 -8.11
C LEU A 193 -16.94 -7.02 -8.94
N GLU A 194 -15.74 -6.45 -8.98
CA GLU A 194 -14.57 -6.97 -9.70
C GLU A 194 -13.36 -6.98 -8.75
N TYR A 195 -12.44 -7.93 -8.97
CA TYR A 195 -11.29 -8.18 -8.12
C TYR A 195 -10.09 -7.33 -8.50
N LEU A 196 -9.33 -6.92 -7.49
CA LEU A 196 -8.04 -6.27 -7.65
C LEU A 196 -7.05 -7.20 -8.34
N ILE A 197 -6.48 -6.74 -9.46
CA ILE A 197 -5.42 -7.45 -10.17
C ILE A 197 -4.36 -6.46 -10.69
N PRO A 198 -3.11 -6.90 -10.91
CA PRO A 198 -2.19 -6.17 -11.77
C PRO A 198 -2.60 -6.27 -13.24
N ILE A 199 -2.44 -5.19 -14.00
CA ILE A 199 -2.65 -5.17 -15.45
C ILE A 199 -1.68 -6.13 -16.12
N ASN A 200 -2.22 -7.00 -16.99
CA ASN A 200 -1.42 -7.93 -17.76
C ASN A 200 -0.59 -7.16 -18.81
N PRO A 201 0.75 -7.29 -18.82
CA PRO A 201 1.62 -6.64 -19.80
C PRO A 201 1.27 -6.93 -21.25
N VAL A 202 0.67 -8.09 -21.52
CA VAL A 202 0.31 -8.52 -22.87
C VAL A 202 -0.84 -7.67 -23.42
N GLU A 203 -1.71 -7.17 -22.55
CA GLU A 203 -2.89 -6.38 -22.94
C GLU A 203 -2.58 -4.89 -23.10
N ASP A 204 -1.69 -4.35 -22.26
CA ASP A 204 -1.23 -2.96 -22.34
C ASP A 204 0.27 -2.85 -21.98
N PRO A 205 1.18 -3.02 -22.96
CA PRO A 205 2.62 -3.05 -22.71
C PRO A 205 3.17 -1.70 -22.24
N ASP A 206 2.45 -0.60 -22.47
CA ASP A 206 2.83 0.74 -22.03
C ASP A 206 2.43 0.99 -20.57
N LYS A 207 1.65 0.09 -19.96
CA LYS A 207 1.11 0.20 -18.60
C LYS A 207 1.36 -1.04 -17.76
N LEU A 208 2.50 -1.67 -18.01
CA LEU A 208 3.13 -2.63 -17.14
C LEU A 208 3.01 -2.20 -15.66
N ASP A 209 2.54 -3.14 -14.85
CA ASP A 209 2.48 -3.06 -13.40
C ASP A 209 1.38 -2.15 -12.81
N PHE A 210 0.58 -1.41 -13.58
CA PHE A 210 -0.57 -0.69 -13.00
C PHE A 210 -1.60 -1.65 -12.40
N LEU A 211 -2.41 -1.18 -11.44
CA LEU A 211 -3.52 -1.96 -10.90
C LEU A 211 -4.84 -1.64 -11.63
N THR A 212 -5.70 -2.65 -11.76
CA THR A 212 -7.07 -2.57 -12.32
C THR A 212 -8.00 -3.45 -11.50
N THR A 213 -9.31 -3.36 -11.79
CA THR A 213 -10.25 -4.43 -11.42
C THR A 213 -10.60 -5.31 -12.62
N GLU A 214 -10.89 -6.59 -12.37
CA GLU A 214 -11.47 -7.50 -13.37
C GLU A 214 -12.44 -8.51 -12.73
N PRO A 215 -13.37 -9.09 -13.50
CA PRO A 215 -14.18 -10.22 -13.03
C PRO A 215 -13.34 -11.46 -12.65
N SER A 216 -12.13 -11.58 -13.20
CA SER A 216 -11.21 -12.67 -12.89
C SER A 216 -10.45 -12.34 -11.59
N ALA A 217 -10.42 -13.30 -10.67
CA ALA A 217 -9.80 -13.09 -9.37
C ALA A 217 -8.30 -13.40 -9.41
N SER A 218 -7.52 -12.58 -8.71
CA SER A 218 -6.10 -12.82 -8.46
C SER A 218 -5.84 -12.98 -6.97
N SER A 219 -4.94 -13.90 -6.62
CA SER A 219 -4.58 -14.16 -5.22
C SER A 219 -3.58 -13.14 -4.70
N TRP A 220 -3.88 -12.60 -3.53
CA TRP A 220 -3.01 -11.71 -2.76
C TRP A 220 -2.68 -12.38 -1.43
N LYS A 221 -1.53 -12.05 -0.85
CA LYS A 221 -1.18 -12.38 0.53
C LYS A 221 -0.99 -11.10 1.31
N ILE A 222 -1.49 -11.08 2.54
CA ILE A 222 -1.30 -9.96 3.48
C ILE A 222 -0.16 -10.34 4.40
N TYR A 223 0.90 -9.55 4.43
CA TYR A 223 2.02 -9.72 5.37
C TYR A 223 2.06 -8.57 6.36
N GLN A 224 2.38 -8.89 7.62
CA GLN A 224 2.63 -7.86 8.62
C GLN A 224 3.87 -7.05 8.22
N TYR A 225 3.74 -5.72 8.19
CA TYR A 225 4.91 -4.89 7.99
C TYR A 225 5.78 -4.94 9.24
N CYS A 226 7.01 -5.40 9.05
CA CYS A 226 8.03 -5.42 10.07
C CYS A 226 9.08 -4.40 9.71
N SER A 227 9.14 -3.29 10.46
CA SER A 227 10.17 -2.28 10.26
C SER A 227 11.54 -2.96 10.21
N PRO A 228 12.38 -2.69 9.19
CA PRO A 228 13.72 -3.25 9.07
C PRO A 228 14.69 -2.61 10.07
N SER A 229 14.34 -2.61 11.35
CA SER A 229 15.26 -2.41 12.44
C SER A 229 15.71 -3.79 12.94
N ALA A 230 16.64 -4.45 12.23
CA ALA A 230 17.66 -5.38 12.78
C ALA A 230 18.11 -6.56 11.88
N LYS A 231 17.63 -6.76 10.64
CA LYS A 231 18.23 -7.79 9.77
C LYS A 231 18.47 -7.23 8.37
N LYS A 232 19.75 -7.10 8.02
CA LYS A 232 20.18 -7.12 6.61
C LYS A 232 19.53 -8.35 5.98
N LEU A 233 18.54 -8.13 5.12
CA LEU A 233 18.14 -9.11 4.13
C LEU A 233 19.39 -9.42 3.31
N THR A 234 20.05 -10.52 3.66
CA THR A 234 21.16 -11.04 2.87
C THR A 234 20.54 -11.51 1.56
N LYS A 235 20.55 -10.64 0.55
CA LYS A 235 20.21 -10.99 -0.82
C LYS A 235 21.02 -12.22 -1.22
N GLN A 236 20.39 -13.40 -1.27
CA GLN A 236 20.78 -14.45 -2.20
C GLN A 236 20.22 -14.06 -3.58
N SER A 237 20.73 -12.98 -4.18
CA SER A 237 20.43 -12.64 -5.56
C SER A 237 21.65 -12.98 -6.41
N GLY A 238 21.75 -14.25 -6.82
CA GLY A 238 22.58 -14.64 -7.95
C GLY A 238 21.88 -14.24 -9.24
N TYR A 239 21.94 -12.96 -9.62
CA TYR A 239 21.45 -12.52 -10.93
C TYR A 239 22.40 -11.50 -11.55
N SER A 240 23.32 -12.00 -12.36
CA SER A 240 24.10 -11.19 -13.30
C SER A 240 23.30 -11.05 -14.60
N ARG A 241 22.75 -9.85 -14.82
CA ARG A 241 22.00 -9.51 -16.04
C ARG A 241 22.98 -9.22 -17.19
N SER A 242 23.22 -10.18 -18.07
CA SER A 242 23.90 -9.90 -19.35
C SER A 242 22.93 -9.16 -20.28
N LYS A 243 23.14 -7.86 -20.47
CA LYS A 243 22.44 -7.07 -21.49
C LYS A 243 22.95 -7.48 -22.88
N ASN A 244 22.20 -8.32 -23.60
CA ASN A 244 22.37 -8.42 -25.05
C ASN A 244 21.56 -7.31 -25.71
N LEU A 245 22.24 -6.22 -26.02
CA LEU A 245 21.74 -5.11 -26.80
C LEU A 245 21.95 -5.47 -28.29
N SER A 246 20.99 -6.12 -28.95
CA SER A 246 21.03 -6.26 -30.40
C SER A 246 20.45 -4.99 -31.04
N LYS A 247 21.33 -4.11 -31.49
CA LYS A 247 21.00 -3.11 -32.52
C LYS A 247 21.20 -3.76 -33.88
N ASP A 248 20.21 -3.62 -34.73
CA ASP A 248 20.29 -3.88 -36.16
C ASP A 248 21.52 -3.22 -36.78
N LEU A 249 22.35 -4.02 -37.43
CA LEU A 249 23.33 -3.58 -38.42
C LEU A 249 23.41 -4.64 -39.52
N ASP A 250 23.17 -4.17 -40.73
CA ASP A 250 23.33 -4.85 -42.00
C ASP A 250 24.75 -5.44 -42.20
N GLN A 251 24.77 -6.43 -43.10
CA GLN A 251 25.90 -7.00 -43.84
C GLN A 251 26.80 -8.06 -43.17
N ASP A 252 26.81 -9.21 -43.86
CA ASP A 252 27.97 -10.00 -44.29
C ASP A 252 29.21 -10.08 -43.39
N GLU A 253 29.66 -11.33 -43.29
CA GLU A 253 31.01 -11.78 -42.97
C GLU A 253 31.33 -12.17 -41.52
N LYS A 254 31.47 -13.50 -41.38
CA LYS A 254 32.14 -14.27 -40.31
C LYS A 254 33.20 -13.50 -39.53
N THR A 255 33.07 -13.51 -38.20
CA THR A 255 34.06 -14.10 -37.28
C THR A 255 33.47 -14.17 -35.87
N SER A 256 33.25 -15.39 -35.35
CA SER A 256 32.88 -15.59 -33.94
C SER A 256 34.17 -15.67 -33.12
N ILE A 257 34.37 -14.71 -32.21
CA ILE A 257 35.43 -14.74 -31.20
C ILE A 257 34.77 -15.16 -29.89
N HIS A 258 35.08 -16.37 -29.43
CA HIS A 258 34.75 -16.80 -28.07
C HIS A 258 35.82 -16.25 -27.10
N VAL A 259 35.40 -15.39 -26.17
CA VAL A 259 36.21 -15.00 -25.02
C VAL A 259 35.59 -15.64 -23.78
N SER A 260 36.30 -16.61 -23.20
CA SER A 260 35.99 -17.14 -21.87
C SER A 260 36.80 -16.36 -20.84
N VAL A 261 36.15 -15.83 -19.82
CA VAL A 261 36.80 -15.17 -18.68
C VAL A 261 36.64 -16.09 -17.47
N ASP A 262 37.73 -16.72 -17.04
CA ASP A 262 37.81 -17.41 -15.76
C ASP A 262 38.17 -16.40 -14.67
N ILE A 263 37.34 -16.34 -13.62
CA ILE A 263 37.62 -15.54 -12.42
C ILE A 263 37.96 -16.50 -11.28
N THR A 264 39.20 -16.45 -10.82
CA THR A 264 39.64 -17.09 -9.57
C THR A 264 39.48 -16.09 -8.43
N ILE A 265 38.89 -16.51 -7.32
CA ILE A 265 38.74 -15.72 -6.10
C ILE A 265 39.63 -16.38 -5.04
N ASP A 266 40.59 -15.61 -4.50
CA ASP A 266 41.39 -15.95 -3.32
C ASP A 266 40.60 -15.74 -2.01
#